data_AF-A0A382YA16-F1
#
_entry.id   AF-A0A382YA16-F1
#
_cell.length_a   1.000
_cell.length_b   1.000
_cell.length_c   1.000
_cell.angle_alpha   90.00
_cell.angle_beta   90.00
_cell.angle_gamma   90.00
#
_symmetry.space_group_name_H-M   'P 1'
#
loop_
_entity.id
_entity.type
_entity.pdbx_description
1 polymer ?
#
loop_
_entity_poly.entity_id
_entity_poly.type
_entity_poly.pdbx_seq_one_letter_code
_entity_poly.pdbx_strand_id
1 'polypeptide(L)'
;MGYIKKIKTDKDKRKVISVRVPEIVVNAFNSAGIEAEELGFEFKMPDVIEEALINTLDELKDETGVDFLKLEKFKYEMNSLQEKLKIDSNKEFDFNKESNEIKSQAQAFKIGNPDETVDIDLMIKEKEQEIKAYWNEHLINKKEKKVKTELEQIMEENEDLKKYKDGYSDLQNRIYFESGGYDRDMASNEGWGKIDSLSYIVGDEARDRFLDEHDELIEAIRKHSNRDDSEPLPDHLLDQWKNIKQ
;
A
#
# COMPACT_ATOMS: atom_id res chain seq x y z
N MET A 1 -3.97 23.52 -19.67
CA MET A 1 -2.52 23.21 -19.68
C MET A 1 -2.15 22.73 -18.28
N GLY A 2 -1.91 21.44 -18.09
CA GLY A 2 -1.69 20.86 -16.76
C GLY A 2 -0.26 21.08 -16.28
N TYR A 3 -0.10 21.67 -15.09
CA TYR A 3 1.17 21.99 -14.44
C TYR A 3 1.79 20.82 -13.64
N ILE A 4 1.27 19.60 -13.81
CA ILE A 4 1.83 18.40 -13.18
C ILE A 4 2.76 17.73 -14.18
N LYS A 5 4.06 17.97 -14.04
CA LYS A 5 5.10 17.21 -14.76
C LYS A 5 5.37 15.93 -13.98
N LYS A 6 5.19 14.78 -14.63
CA LYS A 6 5.62 13.47 -14.11
C LYS A 6 7.11 13.56 -13.79
N ILE A 7 7.52 13.23 -12.55
CA ILE A 7 8.93 13.14 -12.19
C ILE A 7 9.55 12.05 -13.08
N LYS A 8 10.41 12.44 -14.02
CA LYS A 8 11.17 11.50 -14.85
C LYS A 8 12.31 10.98 -14.00
N THR A 9 12.15 9.80 -13.41
CA THR A 9 13.20 9.15 -12.59
C THR A 9 14.40 8.66 -13.40
N ASP A 10 14.24 8.45 -14.71
CA ASP A 10 15.22 7.69 -15.50
C ASP A 10 16.30 8.55 -16.18
N LYS A 11 16.08 9.87 -16.32
CA LYS A 11 17.00 10.76 -17.05
C LYS A 11 18.02 11.49 -16.19
N ASP A 12 17.84 11.51 -14.86
CA ASP A 12 18.62 12.42 -13.99
C ASP A 12 19.77 11.73 -13.24
N LYS A 13 19.85 10.39 -13.24
CA LYS A 13 20.94 9.67 -12.57
C LYS A 13 22.09 9.37 -13.54
N ARG A 14 23.02 10.32 -13.66
CA ARG A 14 24.30 10.09 -14.35
C ARG A 14 25.27 9.35 -13.43
N LYS A 15 26.00 8.38 -13.98
CA LYS A 15 27.06 7.65 -13.27
C LYS A 15 28.41 8.03 -13.86
N VAL A 16 29.38 8.36 -13.01
CA VAL A 16 30.77 8.58 -13.46
C VAL A 16 31.42 7.22 -13.70
N ILE A 17 31.96 7.04 -14.89
CA ILE A 17 32.67 5.83 -15.32
C ILE A 17 34.07 6.27 -15.79
N SER A 18 35.10 5.54 -15.38
CA SER A 18 36.48 5.76 -15.84
C SER A 18 36.87 4.64 -16.80
N VAL A 19 37.30 5.02 -18.01
CA VAL A 19 37.67 4.10 -19.10
C VAL A 19 39.04 4.49 -19.62
N ARG A 20 39.86 3.50 -19.99
CA ARG A 20 41.14 3.75 -20.68
C ARG A 20 40.88 3.83 -22.19
N VAL A 21 41.23 4.96 -22.77
CA VAL A 21 41.09 5.24 -24.21
C VAL A 21 42.49 5.53 -24.77
N PRO A 22 42.82 5.07 -26.01
CA PRO A 22 44.09 5.40 -26.64
C PRO A 22 44.32 6.92 -26.71
N GLU A 23 45.53 7.35 -26.37
CA GLU A 23 45.90 8.77 -26.33
C GLU A 23 45.64 9.48 -27.67
N ILE A 24 45.91 8.80 -28.79
CA ILE A 24 45.65 9.34 -30.13
C ILE A 24 44.18 9.71 -30.35
N VAL A 25 43.24 8.94 -29.80
CA VAL A 25 41.79 9.19 -29.92
C VAL A 25 41.40 10.39 -29.06
N VAL A 26 41.93 10.47 -27.83
CA VAL A 26 41.67 11.60 -26.93
C VAL A 26 42.21 12.90 -27.51
N ASN A 27 43.42 12.88 -28.07
CA ASN A 27 44.03 14.05 -28.69
C ASN A 27 43.27 14.50 -29.96
N ALA A 28 42.82 13.55 -30.79
CA ALA A 28 41.99 13.86 -31.95
C ALA A 28 40.65 14.47 -31.53
N PHE A 29 39.99 13.92 -30.50
CA PHE A 29 38.74 14.44 -29.97
C PHE A 29 38.90 15.88 -29.43
N ASN A 30 39.94 16.13 -28.63
CA ASN A 30 40.21 17.46 -28.08
C ASN A 30 40.50 18.48 -29.20
N SER A 31 41.25 18.08 -30.24
CA SER A 31 41.53 18.96 -31.38
C SER A 31 40.25 19.33 -32.14
N ALA A 32 39.38 18.34 -32.39
CA ALA A 32 38.08 18.56 -33.01
C ALA A 32 37.17 19.46 -32.14
N GLY A 33 37.22 19.32 -30.82
CA GLY A 33 36.46 20.16 -29.89
C GLY A 33 36.85 21.63 -29.96
N ILE A 34 38.15 21.93 -30.05
CA ILE A 34 38.65 23.31 -30.21
C ILE A 34 38.08 23.93 -31.49
N GLU A 35 38.17 23.21 -32.62
CA GLU A 35 37.67 23.69 -33.91
C GLU A 35 36.13 23.85 -33.90
N ALA A 36 35.41 22.93 -33.25
CA ALA A 36 33.95 23.02 -33.12
C ALA A 36 33.52 24.25 -32.30
N GLU A 37 34.22 24.55 -31.19
CA GLU A 37 33.96 25.74 -30.38
C GLU A 37 34.26 27.04 -31.16
N GLU A 38 35.34 27.07 -31.95
CA GLU A 38 35.66 28.20 -32.83
C GLU A 38 34.57 28.47 -33.88
N LEU A 39 33.87 27.42 -34.30
CA LEU A 39 32.73 27.49 -35.22
C LEU A 39 31.39 27.74 -34.50
N GLY A 40 31.38 27.88 -33.18
CA GLY A 40 30.19 28.18 -32.37
C GLY A 40 29.33 26.98 -32.00
N PHE A 41 29.86 25.76 -32.10
CA PHE A 41 29.18 24.53 -31.69
C PHE A 41 29.59 24.09 -30.28
N GLU A 42 28.68 23.42 -29.59
CA GLU A 42 28.95 22.79 -28.29
C GLU A 42 29.41 21.34 -28.53
N PHE A 43 30.63 21.01 -28.07
CA PHE A 43 31.21 19.69 -28.28
C PHE A 43 31.71 19.10 -26.96
N LYS A 44 30.91 18.21 -26.36
CA LYS A 44 31.15 17.64 -25.05
C LYS A 44 31.36 16.13 -25.13
N MET A 45 32.49 15.66 -24.61
CA MET A 45 32.84 14.24 -24.62
C MET A 45 31.78 13.31 -24.01
N PRO A 46 31.14 13.65 -22.86
CA PRO A 46 30.08 12.81 -22.32
C PRO A 46 28.89 12.62 -23.27
N ASP A 47 28.48 13.67 -23.98
CA ASP A 47 27.31 13.62 -24.85
C ASP A 47 27.62 12.79 -26.11
N VAL A 48 28.83 12.95 -26.68
CA VAL A 48 29.30 12.12 -27.81
C VAL A 48 29.44 10.65 -27.42
N ILE A 49 29.97 10.36 -26.23
CA ILE A 49 30.08 8.98 -25.73
C ILE A 49 28.69 8.38 -25.52
N GLU A 50 27.75 9.13 -24.94
CA GLU A 50 26.37 8.67 -24.74
C GLU A 50 25.72 8.32 -26.08
N GLU A 51 25.82 9.20 -27.07
CA GLU A 51 25.26 8.97 -28.41
C GLU A 51 25.94 7.78 -29.12
N ALA A 52 27.27 7.66 -29.05
CA ALA A 52 27.99 6.54 -29.62
C ALA A 52 27.58 5.20 -29.00
N LEU A 53 27.38 5.15 -27.67
CA LEU A 53 26.90 3.95 -26.99
C LEU A 53 25.46 3.60 -27.40
N ILE A 54 24.57 4.58 -27.51
CA ILE A 54 23.19 4.36 -27.95
C ILE A 54 23.16 3.81 -29.39
N ASN A 55 23.90 4.45 -30.30
CA ASN A 55 23.97 4.01 -31.69
C ASN A 55 24.53 2.58 -31.82
N THR A 56 25.57 2.25 -31.04
CA THR A 56 26.12 0.88 -31.01
C THR A 56 25.10 -0.13 -30.49
N LEU A 57 24.26 0.25 -29.51
CA LEU A 57 23.19 -0.63 -29.01
C LEU A 57 22.06 -0.82 -30.04
N ASP A 58 21.74 0.21 -30.83
CA ASP A 58 20.77 0.13 -31.92
C ASP A 58 21.29 -0.76 -33.06
N GLU A 59 22.57 -0.64 -33.44
CA GLU A 59 23.21 -1.55 -34.40
C GLU A 59 23.17 -3.01 -33.92
N LEU A 60 23.53 -3.25 -32.65
CA LEU A 60 23.44 -4.59 -32.05
C LEU A 60 22.03 -5.14 -32.01
N LYS A 61 21.02 -4.28 -31.84
CA LYS A 61 19.62 -4.68 -31.87
C LYS A 61 19.21 -5.14 -33.28
N ASP A 62 19.65 -4.45 -34.32
CA ASP A 62 19.35 -4.82 -35.70
C ASP A 62 19.98 -6.18 -36.06
N GLU A 63 21.20 -6.42 -35.59
CA GLU A 63 21.90 -7.69 -35.80
C GLU A 63 21.33 -8.85 -34.97
N THR A 64 21.10 -8.63 -33.67
CA THR A 64 20.75 -9.70 -32.73
C THR A 64 19.25 -9.87 -32.50
N GLY A 65 18.45 -8.89 -32.91
CA GLY A 65 17.03 -8.77 -32.55
C GLY A 65 16.77 -8.38 -31.09
N VAL A 66 17.81 -8.06 -30.30
CA VAL A 66 17.69 -7.78 -28.87
C VAL A 66 17.93 -6.30 -28.57
N ASP A 67 16.91 -5.64 -28.01
CA ASP A 67 17.02 -4.28 -27.49
C ASP A 67 17.49 -4.28 -26.03
N PHE A 68 18.81 -4.28 -25.83
CA PHE A 68 19.43 -4.32 -24.50
C PHE A 68 19.07 -3.09 -23.65
N LEU A 69 18.91 -1.92 -24.26
CA LEU A 69 18.55 -0.71 -23.54
C LEU A 69 17.15 -0.84 -22.91
N LYS A 70 16.20 -1.43 -23.63
CA LYS A 70 14.86 -1.71 -23.09
C LYS A 70 14.88 -2.77 -22.00
N LEU A 71 15.71 -3.81 -22.13
CA LEU A 71 15.88 -4.82 -21.09
C LEU A 71 16.43 -4.22 -19.78
N GLU A 72 17.40 -3.29 -19.85
CA GLU A 72 17.89 -2.58 -18.66
C GLU A 72 16.81 -1.68 -18.04
N LYS A 73 16.01 -0.98 -18.86
CA LYS A 73 14.88 -0.19 -18.37
C LYS A 73 13.84 -1.04 -17.66
N PHE A 74 13.46 -2.17 -18.26
CA PHE A 74 12.56 -3.15 -17.64
C PHE A 74 13.05 -3.58 -16.25
N LYS A 75 14.34 -3.97 -16.15
CA LYS A 75 14.95 -4.35 -14.86
C LYS A 75 14.87 -3.22 -13.85
N TYR A 76 15.21 -2.00 -14.25
CA TYR A 76 15.17 -0.84 -13.36
C TYR A 76 13.76 -0.53 -12.85
N GLU A 77 12.78 -0.48 -13.77
CA GLU A 77 11.39 -0.16 -13.45
C GLU A 77 10.76 -1.22 -12.54
N MET A 78 10.98 -2.50 -12.84
CA MET A 78 10.39 -3.60 -12.08
C MET A 78 11.05 -3.77 -10.70
N ASN A 79 12.37 -3.58 -10.58
CA ASN A 79 13.03 -3.51 -9.28
C ASN A 79 12.46 -2.38 -8.43
N SER A 80 12.34 -1.17 -9.01
CA SER A 80 11.76 -0.02 -8.30
C SER A 80 10.32 -0.29 -7.87
N LEU A 81 9.54 -1.00 -8.69
CA LEU A 81 8.17 -1.37 -8.36
C LEU A 81 8.10 -2.41 -7.23
N GLN A 82 8.96 -3.43 -7.27
CA GLN A 82 9.07 -4.45 -6.22
C GLN A 82 9.41 -3.83 -4.86
N GLU A 83 10.39 -2.92 -4.83
CA GLU A 83 10.78 -2.16 -3.63
C GLU A 83 9.61 -1.33 -3.08
N LYS A 84 8.89 -0.61 -3.95
CA LYS A 84 7.73 0.22 -3.55
C LYS A 84 6.58 -0.62 -2.99
N LEU A 85 6.35 -1.80 -3.57
CA LEU A 85 5.29 -2.70 -3.14
C LEU A 85 5.64 -3.48 -1.86
N LYS A 86 6.91 -3.43 -1.42
CA LYS A 86 7.42 -4.16 -0.24
C LYS A 86 7.02 -5.64 -0.31
N ILE A 87 7.23 -6.25 -1.48
CA ILE A 87 6.97 -7.66 -1.71
C ILE A 87 7.81 -8.48 -0.71
N ASP A 88 7.23 -9.53 -0.14
CA ASP A 88 7.96 -10.40 0.78
C ASP A 88 9.10 -11.09 0.02
N SER A 89 10.28 -11.24 0.62
CA SER A 89 11.50 -11.76 -0.03
C SER A 89 11.32 -13.11 -0.75
N ASN A 90 10.42 -13.96 -0.25
CA ASN A 90 10.10 -15.27 -0.85
C ASN A 90 9.24 -15.18 -2.12
N LYS A 91 8.79 -13.98 -2.48
CA LYS A 91 7.91 -13.66 -3.62
C LYS A 91 8.56 -12.64 -4.57
N GLU A 92 9.82 -12.30 -4.32
CA GLU A 92 10.61 -11.43 -5.16
C GLU A 92 11.00 -12.13 -6.46
N PHE A 93 11.06 -11.35 -7.53
CA PHE A 93 11.58 -11.79 -8.82
C PHE A 93 13.03 -11.34 -8.96
N ASP A 94 13.86 -12.23 -9.51
CA ASP A 94 15.18 -11.85 -10.01
C ASP A 94 15.03 -11.31 -11.44
N PHE A 95 14.95 -9.99 -11.58
CA PHE A 95 14.77 -9.38 -12.90
C PHE A 95 15.97 -9.56 -13.83
N ASN A 96 17.16 -9.94 -13.33
CA ASN A 96 18.25 -10.35 -14.21
C ASN A 96 17.92 -11.68 -14.89
N LYS A 97 17.34 -12.61 -14.15
CA LYS A 97 16.85 -13.87 -14.69
C LYS A 97 15.70 -13.64 -15.69
N GLU A 98 14.68 -12.88 -15.31
CA GLU A 98 13.55 -12.57 -16.21
C GLU A 98 14.00 -11.87 -17.50
N SER A 99 14.93 -10.90 -17.38
CA SER A 99 15.52 -10.22 -18.54
C SER A 99 16.31 -11.18 -19.45
N ASN A 100 17.01 -12.17 -18.89
CA ASN A 100 17.72 -13.18 -19.66
C ASN A 100 16.76 -14.15 -20.37
N GLU A 101 15.59 -14.44 -19.78
CA GLU A 101 14.55 -15.23 -20.42
C GLU A 101 13.98 -14.50 -21.64
N ILE A 102 13.60 -13.22 -21.49
CA ILE A 102 13.15 -12.38 -22.61
C ILE A 102 14.20 -12.32 -23.71
N LYS A 103 15.48 -12.10 -23.35
CA LYS A 103 16.61 -12.11 -24.28
C LYS A 103 16.70 -13.43 -25.05
N SER A 104 16.62 -14.56 -24.35
CA SER A 104 16.75 -15.88 -24.95
C SER A 104 15.63 -16.15 -25.96
N GLN A 105 14.40 -15.73 -25.63
CA GLN A 105 13.26 -15.86 -26.53
C GLN A 105 13.40 -14.96 -27.76
N ALA A 106 13.81 -13.70 -27.58
CA ALA A 106 14.06 -12.76 -28.68
C ALA A 106 15.13 -13.29 -29.65
N GLN A 107 16.23 -13.82 -29.12
CA GLN A 107 17.29 -14.42 -29.93
C GLN A 107 16.81 -15.67 -30.69
N ALA A 108 16.08 -16.57 -30.01
CA ALA A 108 15.53 -17.75 -30.65
C ALA A 108 14.57 -17.39 -31.79
N PHE A 109 13.75 -16.35 -31.62
CA PHE A 109 12.88 -15.84 -32.67
C PHE A 109 13.68 -15.31 -33.87
N LYS A 110 14.70 -14.47 -33.65
CA LYS A 110 15.53 -13.90 -34.71
C LYS A 110 16.28 -14.98 -35.50
N ILE A 111 16.78 -16.02 -34.82
CA ILE A 111 17.43 -17.17 -35.47
C ILE A 111 16.44 -17.94 -36.35
N GLY A 112 15.19 -18.11 -35.90
CA GLY A 112 14.15 -18.77 -36.68
C GLY A 112 13.64 -17.93 -37.85
N ASN A 113 13.63 -16.60 -37.71
CA ASN A 113 13.06 -15.65 -38.66
C ASN A 113 14.04 -14.48 -38.92
N PRO A 114 15.11 -14.69 -39.71
CA PRO A 114 16.18 -13.69 -39.87
C PRO A 114 15.72 -12.39 -40.52
N ASP A 115 14.74 -12.45 -41.43
CA ASP A 115 14.20 -11.29 -42.14
C ASP A 115 13.10 -10.55 -41.36
N GLU A 116 12.64 -11.11 -40.23
CA GLU A 116 11.62 -10.50 -39.39
C GLU A 116 12.23 -9.64 -38.28
N THR A 117 11.49 -8.60 -37.90
CA THR A 117 11.81 -7.73 -36.76
C THR A 117 11.23 -8.33 -35.49
N VAL A 118 12.07 -8.52 -34.47
CA VAL A 118 11.63 -8.96 -33.14
C VAL A 118 10.88 -7.82 -32.44
N ASP A 119 9.62 -8.04 -32.05
CA ASP A 119 8.87 -7.10 -31.20
C ASP A 119 9.16 -7.36 -29.72
N ILE A 120 10.33 -6.94 -29.27
CA ILE A 120 10.74 -7.08 -27.87
C ILE A 120 9.89 -6.23 -26.91
N ASP A 121 9.23 -5.16 -27.40
CA ASP A 121 8.33 -4.37 -26.58
C ASP A 121 7.12 -5.19 -26.14
N LEU A 122 6.59 -6.01 -27.05
CA LEU A 122 5.50 -6.91 -26.74
C LEU A 122 5.92 -7.95 -25.69
N MET A 123 7.08 -8.58 -25.87
CA MET A 123 7.62 -9.58 -24.94
C MET A 123 7.83 -9.01 -23.53
N ILE A 124 8.38 -7.79 -23.44
CA ILE A 124 8.55 -7.09 -22.16
C ILE A 124 7.18 -6.80 -21.52
N LYS A 125 6.21 -6.28 -22.29
CA LYS A 125 4.87 -5.97 -21.76
C LYS A 125 4.15 -7.20 -21.24
N GLU A 126 4.23 -8.32 -21.96
CA GLU A 126 3.62 -9.58 -21.54
C GLU A 126 4.22 -10.07 -20.22
N LYS A 127 5.56 -10.04 -20.09
CA LYS A 127 6.23 -10.40 -18.84
C LYS A 127 5.93 -9.46 -17.69
N GLU A 128 5.88 -8.15 -17.93
CA GLU A 128 5.44 -7.21 -16.91
C GLU A 128 4.03 -7.51 -16.40
N GLN A 129 3.10 -7.84 -17.31
CA GLN A 129 1.72 -8.16 -16.95
C GLN A 129 1.63 -9.44 -16.13
N GLU A 130 2.38 -10.47 -16.50
CA GLU A 130 2.47 -11.73 -15.76
C GLU A 130 2.94 -11.49 -14.31
N ILE A 131 4.04 -10.75 -14.14
CA ILE A 131 4.61 -10.43 -12.82
C ILE A 131 3.64 -9.58 -11.99
N LYS A 132 3.03 -8.55 -12.61
CA LYS A 132 2.05 -7.68 -11.92
C LYS A 132 0.80 -8.46 -11.51
N ALA A 133 0.32 -9.38 -12.33
CA ALA A 133 -0.82 -10.24 -12.00
C ALA A 133 -0.49 -11.15 -10.81
N TYR A 134 0.69 -11.78 -10.82
CA TYR A 134 1.17 -12.59 -9.70
C TYR A 134 1.23 -11.80 -8.38
N TRP A 135 1.79 -10.58 -8.40
CA TRP A 135 1.81 -9.73 -7.21
C TRP A 135 0.43 -9.32 -6.76
N ASN A 136 -0.47 -8.96 -7.68
CA ASN A 136 -1.84 -8.58 -7.34
C ASN A 136 -2.58 -9.71 -6.62
N GLU A 137 -2.51 -10.93 -7.16
CA GLU A 137 -3.12 -12.11 -6.54
C GLU A 137 -2.56 -12.34 -5.13
N HIS A 138 -1.25 -12.21 -4.92
CA HIS A 138 -0.65 -12.40 -3.61
C HIS A 138 -0.94 -11.29 -2.61
N LEU A 139 -0.96 -10.03 -3.05
CA LEU A 139 -1.28 -8.89 -2.21
C LEU A 139 -2.75 -8.91 -1.78
N ILE A 140 -3.66 -9.30 -2.68
CA ILE A 140 -5.08 -9.52 -2.36
C ILE A 140 -5.21 -10.64 -1.32
N ASN A 141 -4.60 -11.79 -1.56
CA ASN A 141 -4.61 -12.92 -0.63
C ASN A 141 -4.07 -12.55 0.77
N LYS A 142 -3.02 -11.72 0.86
CA LYS A 142 -2.47 -11.24 2.15
C LYS A 142 -3.47 -10.36 2.90
N LYS A 143 -4.16 -9.46 2.20
CA LYS A 143 -5.20 -8.60 2.79
C LYS A 143 -6.40 -9.41 3.24
N GLU A 144 -6.89 -10.33 2.41
CA GLU A 144 -8.03 -11.20 2.75
C GLU A 144 -7.73 -12.08 3.96
N LYS A 145 -6.53 -12.69 4.03
CA LYS A 145 -6.11 -13.45 5.22
C LYS A 145 -6.07 -12.59 6.47
N LYS A 146 -5.53 -11.37 6.38
CA LYS A 146 -5.49 -10.44 7.51
C LYS A 146 -6.90 -10.09 8.01
N VAL A 147 -7.81 -9.75 7.08
CA VAL A 147 -9.21 -9.46 7.41
C VAL A 147 -9.88 -10.67 8.06
N LYS A 148 -9.65 -11.88 7.53
CA LYS A 148 -10.22 -13.11 8.10
C LYS A 148 -9.75 -13.35 9.54
N THR A 149 -8.46 -13.17 9.80
CA THR A 149 -7.90 -13.33 11.16
C THR A 149 -8.44 -12.28 12.13
N GLU A 150 -8.54 -11.02 11.72
CA GLU A 150 -9.16 -9.96 12.54
C GLU A 150 -10.64 -10.26 12.82
N LEU A 151 -11.37 -10.80 11.83
CA LEU A 151 -12.77 -11.18 11.98
C LEU A 151 -12.94 -12.37 12.94
N GLU A 152 -12.05 -13.36 12.88
CA GLU A 152 -12.02 -14.50 13.81
C GLU A 152 -11.77 -14.03 15.25
N GLN A 153 -10.83 -13.11 15.47
CA GLN A 153 -10.57 -12.52 16.80
C GLN A 153 -11.80 -11.79 17.36
N ILE A 154 -12.44 -10.95 16.54
CA ILE A 154 -13.67 -10.23 16.94
C ILE A 154 -14.81 -11.22 17.26
N MET A 155 -14.91 -12.33 16.53
CA MET A 155 -15.92 -13.35 16.82
C MET A 155 -15.65 -14.04 18.16
N GLU A 156 -14.40 -14.39 18.46
CA GLU A 156 -14.00 -15.01 19.73
C GLU A 156 -14.28 -14.07 20.91
N GLU A 157 -13.89 -12.79 20.81
CA GLU A 157 -14.19 -11.77 21.82
C GLU A 157 -15.71 -11.62 22.06
N ASN A 158 -16.51 -11.65 20.98
CA ASN A 158 -17.97 -11.59 21.10
C ASN A 158 -18.59 -12.82 21.76
N GLU A 159 -18.04 -14.02 21.54
CA GLU A 159 -18.48 -15.23 22.23
C GLU A 159 -18.17 -15.18 23.72
N ASP A 160 -16.99 -14.71 24.09
CA ASP A 160 -16.62 -14.57 25.48
C ASP A 160 -17.46 -13.50 26.18
N LEU A 161 -17.71 -12.36 25.53
CA LEU A 161 -18.65 -11.35 26.02
C LEU A 161 -20.07 -11.90 26.24
N LYS A 162 -20.56 -12.79 25.35
CA LYS A 162 -21.85 -13.48 25.57
C LYS A 162 -21.82 -14.37 26.80
N LYS A 163 -20.77 -15.19 26.99
CA LYS A 163 -20.63 -16.03 28.20
C LYS A 163 -20.59 -15.19 29.47
N TYR A 164 -19.88 -14.05 29.46
CA TYR A 164 -19.87 -13.13 30.58
C TYR A 164 -21.28 -12.58 30.86
N LYS A 165 -22.01 -12.15 29.81
CA LYS A 165 -23.38 -11.66 29.94
C LYS A 165 -24.34 -12.73 30.50
N ASP A 166 -24.24 -13.96 30.03
CA ASP A 166 -25.08 -15.07 30.48
C ASP A 166 -24.76 -15.47 31.93
N GLY A 167 -23.47 -15.47 32.31
CA GLY A 167 -23.04 -15.68 33.70
C GLY A 167 -23.51 -14.59 34.66
N TYR A 168 -23.55 -13.32 34.21
CA TYR A 168 -24.13 -12.22 34.97
C TYR A 168 -25.65 -12.36 35.13
N SER A 169 -26.36 -12.83 34.09
CA SER A 169 -27.79 -13.15 34.15
C SER A 169 -28.07 -14.28 35.16
N ASP A 170 -27.28 -15.34 35.15
CA ASP A 170 -27.42 -16.45 36.11
C ASP A 170 -27.11 -16.04 37.55
N LEU A 171 -26.13 -15.17 37.77
CA LEU A 171 -25.85 -14.57 39.08
C LEU A 171 -26.99 -13.67 39.55
N GLN A 172 -27.55 -12.83 38.68
CA GLN A 172 -28.73 -12.02 39.01
C GLN A 172 -29.93 -12.89 39.37
N ASN A 173 -30.18 -13.97 38.63
CA ASN A 173 -31.25 -14.92 38.93
C ASN A 173 -31.02 -15.66 40.26
N ARG A 174 -29.78 -16.06 40.57
CA ARG A 174 -29.44 -16.67 41.86
C ARG A 174 -29.64 -15.72 43.03
N ILE A 175 -29.22 -14.46 42.90
CA ILE A 175 -29.46 -13.43 43.92
C ILE A 175 -30.97 -13.25 44.14
N TYR A 176 -31.78 -13.31 43.07
CA TYR A 176 -33.24 -13.19 43.15
C TYR A 176 -33.92 -14.40 43.82
N PHE A 177 -33.35 -15.61 43.71
CA PHE A 177 -33.91 -16.83 44.30
C PHE A 177 -33.38 -17.17 45.71
N GLU A 178 -32.11 -16.91 46.02
CA GLU A 178 -31.54 -17.13 47.37
C GLU A 178 -31.97 -16.07 48.38
N SER A 179 -32.38 -14.88 47.91
CA SER A 179 -33.01 -13.86 48.76
C SER A 179 -34.52 -14.10 48.97
N GLY A 180 -35.05 -15.24 48.52
CA GLY A 180 -36.39 -15.71 48.84
C GLY A 180 -37.45 -14.62 48.75
N GLY A 181 -37.82 -14.21 47.52
CA GLY A 181 -38.95 -13.34 47.21
C GLY A 181 -39.57 -12.62 48.41
N TYR A 182 -38.91 -11.56 48.88
CA TYR A 182 -39.44 -10.76 49.98
C TYR A 182 -40.75 -10.10 49.50
N ASP A 183 -41.88 -10.61 49.99
CA ASP A 183 -43.17 -9.94 49.88
C ASP A 183 -43.02 -8.51 50.40
N ARG A 184 -43.43 -7.53 49.57
CA ARG A 184 -43.34 -6.08 49.83
C ARG A 184 -43.83 -5.66 51.21
N ASP A 185 -44.71 -6.45 51.83
CA ASP A 185 -45.32 -6.13 53.10
C ASP A 185 -44.40 -6.35 54.31
N MET A 186 -43.34 -7.18 54.22
CA MET A 186 -42.43 -7.42 55.36
C MET A 186 -41.27 -6.43 55.48
N ALA A 187 -40.90 -5.72 54.41
CA ALA A 187 -39.78 -4.75 54.43
C ALA A 187 -40.07 -3.47 55.24
N SER A 188 -41.33 -3.24 55.61
CA SER A 188 -41.76 -2.03 56.33
C SER A 188 -41.63 -2.10 57.85
N ASN A 189 -41.51 -3.29 58.45
CA ASN A 189 -41.56 -3.46 59.91
C ASN A 189 -40.21 -3.64 60.63
N GLU A 190 -39.10 -3.89 59.91
CA GLU A 190 -37.78 -4.08 60.53
C GLU A 190 -36.82 -2.89 60.33
N GLY A 191 -37.35 -1.71 59.98
CA GLY A 191 -36.53 -0.50 59.86
C GLY A 191 -35.65 -0.44 58.60
N TRP A 192 -35.84 -1.34 57.65
CA TRP A 192 -35.15 -1.37 56.34
C TRP A 192 -35.89 -0.59 55.24
N GLY A 193 -36.81 0.31 55.61
CA GLY A 193 -37.62 1.11 54.68
C GLY A 193 -36.86 2.11 53.78
N LYS A 194 -35.56 1.93 53.54
CA LYS A 194 -34.72 2.80 52.69
C LYS A 194 -33.63 2.06 51.91
N ILE A 195 -33.85 0.81 51.50
CA ILE A 195 -32.98 0.14 50.52
C ILE A 195 -33.78 -0.35 49.31
N ASP A 196 -34.68 0.50 48.81
CA ASP A 196 -35.30 0.30 47.49
C ASP A 196 -34.90 1.39 46.49
N SER A 197 -33.91 2.22 46.85
CA SER A 197 -33.46 3.33 46.02
C SER A 197 -32.05 3.15 45.45
N LEU A 198 -31.17 2.31 46.01
CA LEU A 198 -29.76 2.30 45.56
C LEU A 198 -29.46 1.42 44.33
N SER A 199 -30.26 0.39 44.02
CA SER A 199 -30.04 -0.42 42.81
C SER A 199 -30.64 0.20 41.54
N TYR A 200 -31.70 1.01 41.68
CA TYR A 200 -32.27 1.80 40.58
C TYR A 200 -31.54 3.13 40.38
N ILE A 201 -31.02 3.79 41.43
CA ILE A 201 -30.35 5.09 41.29
C ILE A 201 -28.95 4.98 40.67
N VAL A 202 -28.18 3.93 40.96
CA VAL A 202 -26.78 3.87 40.45
C VAL A 202 -26.72 3.51 38.96
N GLY A 203 -27.70 2.75 38.45
CA GLY A 203 -27.81 2.41 37.03
C GLY A 203 -28.32 3.57 36.18
N ASP A 204 -29.36 4.26 36.66
CA ASP A 204 -29.92 5.42 35.94
C ASP A 204 -29.06 6.67 36.10
N GLU A 205 -28.46 6.99 37.26
CA GLU A 205 -27.61 8.20 37.34
C GLU A 205 -26.30 8.10 36.55
N ALA A 206 -25.74 6.91 36.37
CA ALA A 206 -24.53 6.73 35.56
C ALA A 206 -24.86 6.78 34.07
N ARG A 207 -26.01 6.20 33.69
CA ARG A 207 -26.54 6.26 32.33
C ARG A 207 -27.02 7.67 31.98
N ASP A 208 -27.74 8.32 32.87
CA ASP A 208 -28.25 9.68 32.69
C ASP A 208 -27.11 10.69 32.72
N ARG A 209 -26.08 10.54 33.57
CA ARG A 209 -24.85 11.34 33.44
C ARG A 209 -24.13 11.10 32.13
N PHE A 210 -24.02 9.86 31.66
CA PHE A 210 -23.40 9.57 30.37
C PHE A 210 -24.19 10.16 29.20
N LEU A 211 -25.52 10.12 29.27
CA LEU A 211 -26.39 10.74 28.28
C LEU A 211 -26.30 12.27 28.35
N ASP A 212 -26.33 12.88 29.53
CA ASP A 212 -26.17 14.33 29.71
C ASP A 212 -24.77 14.82 29.27
N GLU A 213 -23.70 14.07 29.57
CA GLU A 213 -22.33 14.40 29.19
C GLU A 213 -22.06 14.23 27.68
N HIS A 214 -22.87 13.42 26.99
CA HIS A 214 -22.70 13.12 25.56
C HIS A 214 -23.92 13.45 24.70
N ASP A 215 -24.86 14.22 25.23
CA ASP A 215 -26.15 14.52 24.58
C ASP A 215 -25.95 15.27 23.26
N GLU A 216 -24.96 16.16 23.21
CA GLU A 216 -24.58 16.92 22.02
C GLU A 216 -24.00 16.01 20.92
N LEU A 217 -23.22 14.99 21.31
CA LEU A 217 -22.67 13.98 20.40
C LEU A 217 -23.78 13.05 19.87
N ILE A 218 -24.70 12.64 20.74
CA ILE A 218 -25.83 11.76 20.39
C ILE A 218 -26.79 12.45 19.42
N GLU A 219 -27.13 13.72 19.65
CA GLU A 219 -27.98 14.49 18.74
C GLU A 219 -27.28 14.82 17.41
N ALA A 220 -25.96 15.05 17.42
CA ALA A 220 -25.18 15.23 16.19
C ALA A 220 -25.19 13.95 15.34
N ILE A 221 -25.00 12.78 15.94
CA ILE A 221 -25.06 11.48 15.25
C ILE A 221 -26.47 11.20 14.69
N ARG A 222 -27.54 11.49 15.46
CA ARG A 222 -28.93 11.33 15.00
C ARG A 222 -29.28 12.24 13.82
N LYS A 223 -28.76 13.47 13.79
CA LYS A 223 -28.94 14.39 12.66
C LYS A 223 -28.14 13.94 11.44
N HIS A 224 -26.96 13.37 11.65
CA HIS A 224 -26.09 12.87 10.59
C HIS A 224 -26.64 11.58 9.96
N SER A 225 -27.29 10.69 10.72
CA SER A 225 -27.86 9.44 10.20
C SER A 225 -29.14 9.63 9.39
N ASN A 226 -29.77 10.81 9.46
CA ASN A 226 -31.09 11.08 8.87
C ASN A 226 -31.06 12.05 7.67
N ARG A 227 -29.89 12.43 7.15
CA ARG A 227 -29.78 13.29 5.96
C ARG A 227 -28.67 12.81 5.01
N ASP A 228 -29.04 12.52 3.77
CA ASP A 228 -28.16 11.99 2.71
C ASP A 228 -27.01 12.93 2.30
N ASP A 229 -27.01 14.19 2.74
CA ASP A 229 -25.93 15.17 2.48
C ASP A 229 -25.50 15.87 3.78
N SER A 230 -24.91 15.14 4.73
CA SER A 230 -24.53 15.69 6.03
C SER A 230 -23.04 16.05 6.12
N GLU A 231 -22.76 17.30 6.52
CA GLU A 231 -21.42 17.84 6.81
C GLU A 231 -20.72 17.02 7.91
N PRO A 232 -19.38 16.88 7.85
CA PRO A 232 -18.63 16.08 8.80
C PRO A 232 -18.79 16.57 10.24
N LEU A 233 -18.85 15.63 11.19
CA LEU A 233 -18.87 15.92 12.63
C LEU A 233 -17.73 16.89 13.01
N PRO A 234 -18.00 17.95 13.79
CA PRO A 234 -16.97 18.84 14.30
C PRO A 234 -15.85 18.08 15.03
N ASP A 235 -14.60 18.49 14.82
CA ASP A 235 -13.40 17.75 15.28
C ASP A 235 -13.42 17.41 16.79
N HIS A 236 -13.92 18.32 17.63
CA HIS A 236 -14.01 18.09 19.08
C HIS A 236 -14.99 16.95 19.47
N LEU A 237 -16.04 16.72 18.69
CA LEU A 237 -16.97 15.60 18.88
C LEU A 237 -16.40 14.28 18.36
N LEU A 238 -15.55 14.36 17.33
CA LEU A 238 -14.85 13.22 16.75
C LEU A 238 -13.80 12.65 17.71
N ASP A 239 -13.13 13.52 18.47
CA ASP A 239 -12.19 13.11 19.52
C ASP A 239 -12.90 12.58 20.78
N GLN A 240 -14.06 13.14 21.16
CA GLN A 240 -14.90 12.55 22.20
C GLN A 240 -15.36 11.13 21.83
N TRP A 241 -15.77 10.90 20.57
CA TRP A 241 -16.17 9.56 20.11
C TRP A 241 -15.03 8.54 20.13
N LYS A 242 -13.80 8.96 19.80
CA LYS A 242 -12.62 8.09 19.89
C LYS A 242 -12.28 7.71 21.33
N ASN A 243 -12.44 8.63 22.29
CA ASN A 243 -12.16 8.38 23.70
C ASN A 243 -13.17 7.42 24.36
N ILE A 244 -14.41 7.37 23.87
CA ILE A 244 -15.42 6.41 24.34
C ILE A 244 -15.16 4.98 23.83
N LYS A 245 -14.40 4.83 22.73
CA LYS A 245 -14.09 3.54 22.10
C LYS A 245 -12.86 2.82 22.71
N GLN A 246 -12.08 3.49 23.55
CA GLN A 246 -11.00 2.89 24.34
C GLN A 246 -11.52 2.35 25.67
#